data_AF-A0AAD5KGH3-F1
#
_entry.id   AF-A0AAD5KGH3-F1
#
_cell.length_a   1.000
_cell.length_b   1.000
_cell.length_c   1.000
_cell.angle_alpha   90.00
_cell.angle_beta   90.00
_cell.angle_gamma   90.00
#
_symmetry.space_group_name_H-M   'P 1'
#
loop_
_entity.id
_entity.type
_entity.pdbx_description
1 polymer ?
#
loop_
_entity_poly.entity_id
_entity_poly.type
_entity_poly.pdbx_seq_one_letter_code
_entity_poly.pdbx_strand_id
1 'polypeptide(L)'
;MSSMPLLLLLCLLYLRARAFQTTVCDCAEPLNMGIIQFPDADCNPKMNSTSATPVRYVVYSDERAAVKFPGFICAKWRNIHRVTMSFFGQTVIVPEKIPIDTTASECYRMINTKKCEGQEMTLSDEKYVFSHEPRSDGYWMRTVEWETHNCALEQVQLFQQREDEDFPTPIGKASATAGTLSHNHLTLVWDTTYTHKIQHELRPVESGIGTLIMKTTNEKYFRLLDDDRQLDFHLTLQPPCNPDQQGCNNRTTTFKIVGQSHLILVSWPFIDKSLQLTAESASIKEKAPPRVAMETTSPSSDPDLDKLANKQYIQDRAIDRDNELARILQTIECDIRKARHERAIITAQYNGWLAASLLKLPRCTKLQAFGQTAVVIQCKAVNATFETVITPCGPQPKFNNYTINLDGWELVKFSPCYWTNGFVNFNDKPYVFRNNTWKRIDPNIVLSRITECLNREFIRKLVLPLVLELVFCEHFLCVSSS
;
A
#
# COMPACT_ATOMS: atom_id res chain seq x y z
N MET A 1 -69.93 -0.77 78.64
CA MET A 1 -69.55 0.36 77.77
C MET A 1 -68.49 -0.12 76.79
N SER A 2 -68.70 0.18 75.52
CA SER A 2 -68.13 -0.45 74.32
C SER A 2 -66.63 -0.18 74.11
N SER A 3 -65.79 -1.23 74.00
CA SER A 3 -64.40 -1.15 73.49
C SER A 3 -64.27 -1.61 72.04
N MET A 4 -65.37 -1.94 71.37
CA MET A 4 -65.40 -2.36 69.96
C MET A 4 -65.12 -1.27 68.91
N PRO A 5 -65.28 0.06 69.13
CA PRO A 5 -65.04 1.02 68.06
C PRO A 5 -63.56 1.38 67.92
N LEU A 6 -62.73 1.13 68.95
CA LEU A 6 -61.29 1.44 68.92
C LEU A 6 -60.48 0.38 68.15
N LEU A 7 -60.84 -0.90 68.28
CA LEU A 7 -60.18 -2.00 67.58
C LEU A 7 -60.45 -1.97 66.06
N LEU A 8 -61.66 -1.57 65.64
CA LEU A 8 -61.98 -1.37 64.22
C LEU A 8 -61.25 -0.16 63.62
N LEU A 9 -61.08 0.93 64.39
CA LEU A 9 -60.27 2.08 63.97
C LEU A 9 -58.78 1.71 63.84
N LEU A 10 -58.24 0.92 64.76
CA LEU A 10 -56.86 0.41 64.73
C LEU A 10 -56.64 -0.61 63.59
N CYS A 11 -57.62 -1.46 63.27
CA CYS A 11 -57.54 -2.37 62.13
C CYS A 11 -57.60 -1.64 60.77
N LEU A 12 -58.36 -0.55 60.67
CA LEU A 12 -58.40 0.33 59.49
C LEU A 12 -57.09 1.15 59.33
N LEU A 13 -56.37 1.41 60.42
CA LEU A 13 -55.06 2.08 60.39
C LEU A 13 -53.92 1.16 59.92
N TYR A 14 -54.02 -0.15 60.10
CA TYR A 14 -52.99 -1.13 59.68
C TYR A 14 -53.04 -1.53 58.19
N LEU A 15 -54.08 -1.12 57.45
CA LEU A 15 -54.28 -1.46 56.03
C LEU A 15 -54.01 -0.28 55.08
N ARG A 16 -53.21 0.72 55.48
CA ARG A 16 -52.76 1.74 54.52
C ARG A 16 -51.75 1.12 53.56
N ALA A 17 -52.13 1.06 52.29
CA ALA A 17 -51.20 0.74 51.21
C ALA A 17 -49.98 1.68 51.30
N ARG A 18 -48.78 1.11 51.27
CA ARG A 18 -47.54 1.88 51.31
C ARG A 18 -47.38 2.63 49.98
N ALA A 19 -47.21 3.94 50.06
CA ALA A 19 -47.00 4.78 48.90
C ALA A 19 -45.70 4.41 48.17
N PHE A 20 -45.73 4.44 46.85
CA PHE A 20 -44.61 4.11 45.97
C PHE A 20 -44.01 5.38 45.37
N GLN A 21 -42.72 5.60 45.58
CA GLN A 21 -42.03 6.80 45.11
C GLN A 21 -41.27 6.51 43.81
N THR A 22 -41.49 7.33 42.79
CA THR A 22 -40.73 7.28 41.54
C THR A 22 -40.68 8.67 40.88
N THR A 23 -39.66 8.91 40.07
CA THR A 23 -39.61 10.12 39.23
C THR A 23 -40.47 9.88 37.98
N VAL A 24 -41.32 10.85 37.66
CA VAL A 24 -42.20 10.89 36.48
C VAL A 24 -42.07 12.25 35.79
N CYS A 25 -42.68 12.41 34.63
CA CYS A 25 -42.56 13.61 33.82
C CYS A 25 -43.89 14.36 33.77
N ASP A 26 -43.84 15.65 34.10
CA ASP A 26 -44.95 16.58 33.97
C ASP A 26 -44.79 17.38 32.67
N CYS A 27 -45.71 17.14 31.74
CA CYS A 27 -45.74 17.75 30.41
C CYS A 27 -46.85 18.79 30.25
N ALA A 28 -47.35 19.39 31.34
CA ALA A 28 -48.36 20.45 31.26
C ALA A 28 -47.84 21.69 30.50
N GLU A 29 -46.55 22.01 30.67
CA GLU A 29 -45.85 23.11 29.97
C GLU A 29 -44.59 22.56 29.27
N PRO A 30 -44.74 21.89 28.11
CA PRO A 30 -43.62 21.26 27.42
C PRO A 30 -42.70 22.29 26.75
N LEU A 31 -41.38 22.08 26.86
CA LEU A 31 -40.39 22.87 26.15
C LEU A 31 -40.02 22.20 24.82
N ASN A 32 -40.21 22.90 23.72
CA ASN A 32 -39.77 22.44 22.39
C ASN A 32 -38.27 22.70 22.23
N MET A 33 -37.48 21.62 22.17
CA MET A 33 -36.01 21.69 22.08
C MET A 33 -35.50 21.73 20.64
N GLY A 34 -36.37 21.53 19.66
CA GLY A 34 -36.05 21.57 18.23
C GLY A 34 -36.54 20.33 17.47
N ILE A 35 -36.18 20.26 16.19
CA ILE A 35 -36.49 19.13 15.30
C ILE A 35 -35.21 18.35 15.05
N ILE A 36 -35.24 17.03 15.25
CA ILE A 36 -34.18 16.15 14.80
C ILE A 36 -34.39 15.91 13.30
N GLN A 37 -33.44 16.44 12.53
CA GLN A 37 -33.23 16.05 11.14
C GLN A 37 -32.12 15.03 11.09
N PHE A 38 -32.34 13.99 10.32
CA PHE A 38 -31.35 12.95 10.10
C PHE A 38 -30.80 13.19 8.69
N PRO A 39 -29.56 13.66 8.56
CA PRO A 39 -28.99 13.97 7.27
C PRO A 39 -28.63 12.66 6.57
N ASP A 40 -29.57 12.10 5.82
CA ASP A 40 -29.36 10.88 5.03
C ASP A 40 -28.55 11.14 3.73
N ALA A 41 -28.10 12.39 3.49
CA ALA A 41 -27.58 12.85 2.20
C ALA A 41 -26.05 12.78 2.02
N ASP A 42 -25.25 12.67 3.10
CA ASP A 42 -23.79 12.85 3.01
C ASP A 42 -22.98 11.54 2.90
N CYS A 43 -23.64 10.39 2.74
CA CYS A 43 -22.98 9.09 2.68
C CYS A 43 -22.59 8.64 1.27
N ASN A 44 -22.09 9.56 0.44
CA ASN A 44 -21.55 9.19 -0.86
C ASN A 44 -20.03 9.04 -0.76
N PRO A 45 -19.49 7.82 -0.59
CA PRO A 45 -18.07 7.61 -0.78
C PRO A 45 -17.74 8.03 -2.21
N LYS A 46 -16.84 9.00 -2.36
CA LYS A 46 -16.35 9.40 -3.68
C LYS A 46 -15.65 8.19 -4.30
N MET A 47 -16.27 7.56 -5.30
CA MET A 47 -15.59 6.60 -6.15
C MET A 47 -14.55 7.36 -6.96
N ASN A 48 -13.28 7.16 -6.64
CA ASN A 48 -12.19 7.61 -7.50
C ASN A 48 -12.20 6.68 -8.74
N SER A 49 -12.69 7.18 -9.87
CA SER A 49 -12.64 6.47 -11.14
C SER A 49 -11.18 6.24 -11.50
N THR A 50 -10.73 5.00 -11.31
CA THR A 50 -9.38 4.59 -11.63
C THR A 50 -9.47 3.77 -12.90
N SER A 51 -8.90 4.26 -14.00
CA SER A 51 -8.86 3.49 -15.24
C SER A 51 -7.71 2.49 -15.16
N ALA A 52 -8.02 1.21 -15.36
CA ALA A 52 -7.07 0.12 -15.38
C ALA A 52 -7.00 -0.47 -16.79
N THR A 53 -5.80 -0.57 -17.35
CA THR A 53 -5.57 -1.05 -18.72
C THR A 53 -4.53 -2.16 -18.72
N PRO A 54 -4.79 -3.33 -19.30
CA PRO A 54 -3.78 -4.38 -19.42
C PRO A 54 -2.69 -3.97 -20.42
N VAL A 55 -1.43 -4.13 -20.03
CA VAL A 55 -0.26 -3.78 -20.84
C VAL A 55 0.82 -4.86 -20.75
N ARG A 56 1.59 -5.01 -21.82
CA ARG A 56 2.89 -5.69 -21.76
C ARG A 56 3.95 -4.63 -21.49
N TYR A 57 4.96 -4.99 -20.72
CA TYR A 57 6.02 -4.04 -20.37
C TYR A 57 7.41 -4.66 -20.50
N VAL A 58 8.40 -3.80 -20.73
CA VAL A 58 9.83 -4.09 -20.68
C VAL A 58 10.52 -2.95 -19.95
N VAL A 59 11.37 -3.28 -18.99
CA VAL A 59 12.25 -2.36 -18.28
C VAL A 59 13.63 -2.46 -18.91
N TYR A 60 14.15 -1.33 -19.36
CA TYR A 60 15.49 -1.18 -19.90
C TYR A 60 16.39 -0.45 -18.90
N SER A 61 17.65 -0.85 -18.84
CA SER A 61 18.69 -0.08 -18.18
C SER A 61 19.39 0.84 -19.17
N ASP A 62 19.50 2.11 -18.76
CA ASP A 62 20.32 3.16 -19.36
C ASP A 62 21.78 3.08 -18.85
N GLU A 63 22.08 2.14 -17.94
CA GLU A 63 23.46 1.91 -17.49
C GLU A 63 24.28 1.25 -18.60
N ARG A 64 25.30 1.97 -19.06
CA ARG A 64 26.25 1.50 -20.07
C ARG A 64 27.13 0.41 -19.47
N ALA A 65 27.20 -0.73 -20.15
CA ALA A 65 28.22 -1.72 -19.85
C ALA A 65 29.61 -1.12 -20.17
N ALA A 66 30.57 -1.26 -19.24
CA ALA A 66 31.93 -0.81 -19.49
C ALA A 66 32.52 -1.56 -20.69
N VAL A 67 32.87 -0.83 -21.74
CA VAL A 67 33.48 -1.40 -22.94
C VAL A 67 34.91 -1.80 -22.58
N LYS A 68 35.24 -3.07 -22.83
CA LYS A 68 36.59 -3.62 -22.63
C LYS A 68 37.34 -3.59 -23.95
N PHE A 69 38.52 -2.99 -23.97
CA PHE A 69 39.36 -2.93 -25.16
C PHE A 69 40.84 -3.13 -24.80
N PRO A 70 41.69 -3.59 -25.74
CA PRO A 70 43.10 -3.80 -25.47
C PRO A 70 43.89 -2.49 -25.48
N GLY A 71 44.88 -2.41 -24.59
CA GLY A 71 45.94 -1.40 -24.59
C GLY A 71 47.32 -2.05 -24.45
N PHE A 72 48.37 -1.30 -24.71
CA PHE A 72 49.75 -1.79 -24.65
C PHE A 72 50.64 -0.85 -23.86
N ILE A 73 51.33 -1.38 -22.85
CA ILE A 73 52.31 -0.65 -22.05
C ILE A 73 53.70 -0.99 -22.55
N CYS A 74 54.47 0.04 -22.91
CA CYS A 74 55.87 -0.06 -23.28
C CYS A 74 56.75 0.61 -22.23
N ALA A 75 57.90 0.00 -21.97
CA ALA A 75 58.94 0.53 -21.09
C ALA A 75 60.31 0.30 -21.72
N LYS A 76 61.21 1.28 -21.55
CA LYS A 76 62.61 1.17 -21.96
C LYS A 76 63.51 1.58 -20.81
N TRP A 77 64.63 0.90 -20.65
CA TRP A 77 65.66 1.27 -19.68
C TRP A 77 67.04 0.94 -20.23
N ARG A 78 68.05 1.68 -19.80
CA ARG A 78 69.45 1.30 -20.04
C ARG A 78 70.06 0.76 -18.76
N ASN A 79 70.79 -0.34 -18.89
CA ASN A 79 71.69 -0.83 -17.87
C ASN A 79 73.09 -0.32 -18.21
N ILE A 80 73.83 0.16 -17.22
CA ILE A 80 75.20 0.65 -17.35
C ILE A 80 76.06 -0.10 -16.33
N HIS A 81 77.19 -0.64 -16.78
CA HIS A 81 78.25 -1.14 -15.90
C HIS A 81 79.42 -0.17 -15.94
N ARG A 82 79.68 0.51 -14.82
CA ARG A 82 80.89 1.32 -14.64
C ARG A 82 81.98 0.45 -14.06
N VAL A 83 82.91 0.02 -14.91
CA VAL A 83 83.98 -0.92 -14.58
C VAL A 83 85.27 -0.13 -14.35
N THR A 84 85.80 -0.17 -13.13
CA THR A 84 87.10 0.42 -12.79
C THR A 84 88.08 -0.67 -12.44
N MET A 85 89.22 -0.72 -13.14
CA MET A 85 90.30 -1.65 -12.83
C MET A 85 91.48 -0.93 -12.18
N SER A 86 91.82 -1.33 -10.96
CA SER A 86 92.89 -0.71 -10.17
C SER A 86 94.28 -1.10 -10.66
N PHE A 87 95.31 -0.41 -10.14
CA PHE A 87 96.71 -0.73 -10.41
C PHE A 87 97.05 -2.19 -10.12
N PHE A 88 96.48 -2.76 -9.06
CA PHE A 88 96.71 -4.14 -8.61
C PHE A 88 95.84 -5.18 -9.34
N GLY A 89 95.10 -4.78 -10.39
CA GLY A 89 94.23 -5.68 -11.14
C GLY A 89 92.89 -5.99 -10.45
N GLN A 90 92.53 -5.25 -9.40
CA GLN A 90 91.22 -5.38 -8.76
C GLN A 90 90.15 -4.68 -9.61
N THR A 91 89.12 -5.41 -10.00
CA THR A 91 87.99 -4.89 -10.79
C THR A 91 86.81 -4.56 -9.87
N VAL A 92 86.32 -3.34 -9.96
CA VAL A 92 85.09 -2.88 -9.31
C VAL A 92 84.06 -2.58 -10.39
N ILE A 93 82.91 -3.25 -10.30
CA ILE A 93 81.78 -3.07 -11.23
C ILE A 93 80.66 -2.41 -10.44
N VAL A 94 80.26 -1.21 -10.85
CA VAL A 94 79.10 -0.53 -10.30
C VAL A 94 77.97 -0.59 -11.33
N PRO A 95 76.92 -1.40 -11.10
CA PRO A 95 75.77 -1.46 -11.97
C PRO A 95 74.82 -0.28 -11.71
N GLU A 96 74.31 0.31 -12.78
CA GLU A 96 73.32 1.37 -12.76
C GLU A 96 72.19 1.05 -13.74
N LYS A 97 70.95 1.34 -13.36
CA LYS A 97 69.76 1.13 -14.19
C LYS A 97 68.98 2.42 -14.30
N ILE A 98 68.82 2.93 -15.51
CA ILE A 98 68.20 4.23 -15.77
C ILE A 98 66.98 4.02 -16.69
N PRO A 99 65.76 4.39 -16.27
CA PRO A 99 64.59 4.36 -17.13
C PRO A 99 64.70 5.40 -18.25
N ILE A 100 64.15 5.08 -19.42
CA ILE A 100 64.16 5.94 -20.61
C ILE A 100 62.72 6.14 -21.06
N ASP A 101 62.34 7.40 -21.29
CA ASP A 101 61.04 7.73 -21.86
C ASP A 101 60.88 7.07 -23.23
N THR A 102 59.82 6.28 -23.38
CA THR A 102 59.47 5.65 -24.65
C THR A 102 58.49 6.57 -25.38
N THR A 103 58.73 6.83 -26.66
CA THR A 103 57.75 7.58 -27.45
C THR A 103 56.62 6.66 -27.93
N ALA A 104 55.45 7.22 -28.23
CA ALA A 104 54.33 6.42 -28.75
C ALA A 104 54.69 5.68 -30.05
N SER A 105 55.47 6.32 -30.94
CA SER A 105 55.93 5.71 -32.20
C SER A 105 56.89 4.54 -31.98
N GLU A 106 57.81 4.66 -31.02
CA GLU A 106 58.68 3.56 -30.62
C GLU A 106 57.89 2.40 -30.01
N CYS A 107 56.89 2.71 -29.18
CA CYS A 107 55.99 1.70 -28.61
C CYS A 107 55.22 0.96 -29.71
N TYR A 108 54.64 1.66 -30.69
CA TYR A 108 54.01 1.02 -31.86
C TYR A 108 54.99 0.15 -32.67
N ARG A 109 56.25 0.59 -32.82
CA ARG A 109 57.28 -0.22 -33.46
C ARG A 109 57.54 -1.51 -32.69
N MET A 110 57.61 -1.46 -31.35
CA MET A 110 57.75 -2.65 -30.51
C MET A 110 56.53 -3.58 -30.64
N ILE A 111 55.32 -3.02 -30.66
CA ILE A 111 54.06 -3.77 -30.82
C ILE A 111 54.05 -4.55 -32.15
N ASN A 112 54.42 -3.88 -33.25
CA ASN A 112 54.34 -4.45 -34.60
C ASN A 112 55.49 -5.39 -34.94
N THR A 113 56.72 -5.06 -34.50
CA THR A 113 57.92 -5.81 -34.91
C THR A 113 58.41 -6.81 -33.87
N LYS A 114 57.95 -6.69 -32.61
CA LYS A 114 58.47 -7.43 -31.45
C LYS A 114 59.99 -7.32 -31.31
N LYS A 115 60.54 -6.15 -31.66
CA LYS A 115 61.98 -5.84 -31.59
C LYS A 115 62.26 -4.61 -30.72
N CYS A 116 63.36 -4.68 -29.97
CA CYS A 116 63.93 -3.59 -29.19
C CYS A 116 65.30 -3.24 -29.76
N GLU A 117 65.49 -2.02 -30.28
CA GLU A 117 66.76 -1.59 -30.92
C GLU A 117 67.29 -2.57 -32.00
N GLY A 118 66.37 -3.22 -32.73
CA GLY A 118 66.69 -4.20 -33.77
C GLY A 118 66.89 -5.64 -33.27
N GLN A 119 66.96 -5.88 -31.96
CA GLN A 119 67.05 -7.20 -31.36
C GLN A 119 65.67 -7.80 -31.08
N GLU A 120 65.54 -9.12 -31.19
CA GLU A 120 64.26 -9.82 -30.95
C GLU A 120 63.91 -9.88 -29.46
N MET A 121 62.66 -9.57 -29.15
CA MET A 121 62.12 -9.68 -27.80
C MET A 121 61.60 -11.10 -27.56
N THR A 122 61.84 -11.64 -26.37
CA THR A 122 61.36 -12.96 -25.95
C THR A 122 60.09 -12.83 -25.13
N LEU A 123 59.13 -13.74 -25.33
CA LEU A 123 57.91 -13.79 -24.53
C LEU A 123 58.21 -14.47 -23.18
N SER A 124 57.96 -13.75 -22.08
CA SER A 124 58.13 -14.21 -20.70
C SER A 124 56.96 -13.67 -19.86
N ASP A 125 56.23 -14.54 -19.16
CA ASP A 125 55.10 -14.18 -18.31
C ASP A 125 54.05 -13.27 -19.00
N GLU A 126 53.66 -13.61 -20.22
CA GLU A 126 52.72 -12.83 -21.06
C GLU A 126 53.22 -11.43 -21.47
N LYS A 127 54.50 -11.14 -21.23
CA LYS A 127 55.17 -9.89 -21.60
C LYS A 127 56.28 -10.17 -22.60
N TYR A 128 56.42 -9.32 -23.61
CA TYR A 128 57.60 -9.36 -24.48
C TYR A 128 58.70 -8.57 -23.80
N VAL A 129 59.84 -9.18 -23.54
CA VAL A 129 60.98 -8.55 -22.87
C VAL A 129 62.25 -8.82 -23.65
N PHE A 130 63.05 -7.77 -23.81
CA PHE A 130 64.46 -7.87 -24.19
C PHE A 130 65.28 -7.30 -23.02
N SER A 131 66.02 -8.18 -22.34
CA SER A 131 66.81 -7.82 -21.17
C SER A 131 68.16 -8.52 -21.21
N HIS A 132 69.23 -7.75 -21.38
CA HIS A 132 70.62 -8.20 -21.30
C HIS A 132 71.41 -7.38 -20.29
N GLU A 133 72.35 -8.04 -19.61
CA GLU A 133 73.36 -7.36 -18.80
C GLU A 133 74.44 -6.76 -19.71
N PRO A 134 74.93 -5.55 -19.40
CA PRO A 134 76.06 -4.97 -20.10
C PRO A 134 77.33 -5.79 -19.92
N ARG A 135 78.31 -5.54 -20.79
CA ARG A 135 79.63 -6.12 -20.63
C ARG A 135 80.30 -5.62 -19.34
N SER A 136 81.25 -6.40 -18.87
CA SER A 136 81.94 -6.16 -17.59
C SER A 136 83.46 -6.18 -17.73
N ASP A 137 83.99 -6.10 -18.95
CA ASP A 137 85.42 -6.07 -19.22
C ASP A 137 86.03 -4.70 -18.87
N GLY A 138 87.16 -4.72 -18.16
CA GLY A 138 87.89 -3.53 -17.73
C GLY A 138 89.24 -3.40 -18.41
N TYR A 139 89.76 -2.17 -18.51
CA TYR A 139 91.10 -1.89 -19.01
C TYR A 139 91.98 -1.38 -17.87
N TRP A 140 93.26 -1.75 -17.87
CA TRP A 140 94.17 -1.45 -16.77
C TRP A 140 94.27 0.06 -16.52
N MET A 141 94.14 0.47 -15.25
CA MET A 141 94.19 1.86 -14.80
C MET A 141 93.14 2.78 -15.45
N ARG A 142 91.99 2.23 -15.86
CA ARG A 142 90.90 2.98 -16.48
C ARG A 142 89.54 2.65 -15.87
N THR A 143 88.64 3.61 -15.98
CA THR A 143 87.20 3.43 -15.80
C THR A 143 86.55 3.41 -17.17
N VAL A 144 85.80 2.36 -17.48
CA VAL A 144 85.02 2.23 -18.72
C VAL A 144 83.56 1.98 -18.38
N GLU A 145 82.68 2.53 -19.20
CA GLU A 145 81.24 2.35 -19.09
C GLU A 145 80.74 1.51 -20.26
N TRP A 146 80.07 0.40 -19.93
CA TRP A 146 79.36 -0.42 -20.90
C TRP A 146 77.87 -0.20 -20.72
N GLU A 147 77.14 0.02 -21.81
CA GLU A 147 75.69 0.21 -21.77
C GLU A 147 74.94 -0.83 -22.61
N THR A 148 73.72 -1.15 -22.20
CA THR A 148 72.79 -2.00 -22.95
C THR A 148 71.36 -1.50 -22.77
N HIS A 149 70.65 -1.38 -23.89
CA HIS A 149 69.26 -0.92 -23.92
C HIS A 149 68.32 -2.11 -23.85
N ASN A 150 67.38 -2.04 -22.92
CA ASN A 150 66.42 -3.08 -22.63
C ASN A 150 65.01 -2.52 -22.78
N CYS A 151 64.07 -3.38 -23.20
CA CYS A 151 62.68 -3.00 -23.39
C CYS A 151 61.73 -4.06 -22.84
N ALA A 152 60.55 -3.61 -22.43
CA ALA A 152 59.42 -4.48 -22.11
C ALA A 152 58.15 -3.96 -22.79
N LEU A 153 57.31 -4.89 -23.22
CA LEU A 153 56.00 -4.67 -23.81
C LEU A 153 54.99 -5.62 -23.17
N GLU A 154 53.91 -5.05 -22.63
CA GLU A 154 52.82 -5.77 -21.97
C GLU A 154 51.48 -5.37 -22.57
N GLN A 155 50.62 -6.35 -22.83
CA GLN A 155 49.24 -6.11 -23.24
C GLN A 155 48.36 -6.02 -21.99
N VAL A 156 47.53 -4.97 -21.91
CA VAL A 156 46.61 -4.73 -20.79
C VAL A 156 45.18 -4.58 -21.28
N GLN A 157 44.21 -4.86 -20.40
CA GLN A 157 42.79 -4.61 -20.68
C GLN A 157 42.38 -3.27 -20.08
N LEU A 158 41.82 -2.40 -20.91
CA LEU A 158 41.32 -1.08 -20.54
C LEU A 158 39.78 -1.10 -20.49
N PHE A 159 39.22 -0.18 -19.70
CA PHE A 159 37.78 -0.10 -19.43
C PHE A 159 37.31 1.34 -19.55
N GLN A 160 36.24 1.56 -20.34
CA GLN A 160 35.61 2.87 -20.49
C GLN A 160 34.09 2.73 -20.31
N GLN A 161 33.51 3.61 -19.49
CA GLN A 161 32.07 3.64 -19.23
C GLN A 161 31.32 4.67 -20.09
N ARG A 162 31.99 5.77 -20.48
CA ARG A 162 31.38 6.88 -21.22
C ARG A 162 32.31 7.40 -22.32
N GLU A 163 31.71 7.83 -23.43
CA GLU A 163 32.43 8.47 -24.53
C GLU A 163 33.03 9.81 -24.06
N ASP A 164 34.20 10.14 -24.60
CA ASP A 164 34.91 11.41 -24.40
C ASP A 164 35.26 11.82 -22.95
N GLU A 165 35.03 10.94 -21.96
CA GLU A 165 35.49 11.14 -20.59
C GLU A 165 36.86 10.49 -20.35
N ASP A 166 37.59 11.03 -19.37
CA ASP A 166 38.82 10.43 -18.87
C ASP A 166 38.52 9.09 -18.19
N PHE A 167 39.25 8.05 -18.56
CA PHE A 167 39.10 6.72 -17.99
C PHE A 167 40.35 6.29 -17.21
N PRO A 168 40.19 5.45 -16.16
CA PRO A 168 41.33 4.97 -15.38
C PRO A 168 42.13 3.94 -16.18
N THR A 169 43.46 4.03 -16.08
CA THR A 169 44.42 3.09 -16.67
C THR A 169 45.42 2.62 -15.60
N PRO A 170 46.19 1.54 -15.85
CA PRO A 170 47.19 1.05 -14.91
C PRO A 170 48.27 2.07 -14.52
N ILE A 171 48.52 3.08 -15.37
CA ILE A 171 49.58 4.07 -15.18
C ILE A 171 49.06 5.48 -14.86
N GLY A 172 47.74 5.70 -14.85
CA GLY A 172 47.12 7.01 -14.58
C GLY A 172 45.74 7.18 -15.22
N LYS A 173 45.20 8.40 -15.22
CA LYS A 173 43.97 8.73 -15.96
C LYS A 173 44.34 9.13 -17.40
N ALA A 174 43.63 8.56 -18.37
CA ALA A 174 43.84 8.83 -19.78
C ALA A 174 42.59 9.44 -20.42
N SER A 175 42.80 10.38 -21.34
CA SER A 175 41.71 10.93 -22.14
C SER A 175 41.40 10.00 -23.33
N ALA A 176 40.12 9.68 -23.53
CA ALA A 176 39.64 8.82 -24.61
C ALA A 176 40.12 9.20 -26.02
N THR A 177 40.38 10.48 -26.25
CA THR A 177 40.76 11.04 -27.57
C THR A 177 42.27 11.07 -27.81
N ALA A 178 43.10 10.92 -26.78
CA ALA A 178 44.56 11.09 -26.89
C ALA A 178 45.26 9.90 -27.58
N GLY A 179 44.76 8.67 -27.38
CA GLY A 179 45.38 7.44 -27.91
C GLY A 179 46.73 7.06 -27.30
N THR A 180 47.26 7.88 -26.39
CA THR A 180 48.53 7.66 -25.70
C THR A 180 48.55 8.33 -24.33
N LEU A 181 49.25 7.73 -23.37
CA LEU A 181 49.53 8.27 -22.04
C LEU A 181 50.96 7.90 -21.65
N SER A 182 51.78 8.89 -21.32
CA SER A 182 53.11 8.65 -20.76
C SER A 182 53.18 9.15 -19.33
N HIS A 183 53.56 8.27 -18.40
CA HIS A 183 53.71 8.59 -16.98
C HIS A 183 54.79 7.70 -16.36
N ASN A 184 55.69 8.28 -15.55
CA ASN A 184 56.80 7.56 -14.89
C ASN A 184 57.65 6.69 -15.84
N HIS A 185 58.03 7.22 -17.00
CA HIS A 185 58.80 6.53 -18.05
C HIS A 185 58.12 5.29 -18.66
N LEU A 186 56.83 5.10 -18.40
CA LEU A 186 55.97 4.12 -19.05
C LEU A 186 55.10 4.81 -20.08
N THR A 187 54.85 4.12 -21.20
CA THR A 187 54.00 4.63 -22.27
C THR A 187 52.91 3.63 -22.57
N LEU A 188 51.66 4.04 -22.33
CA LEU A 188 50.47 3.29 -22.69
C LEU A 188 49.93 3.81 -24.02
N VAL A 189 49.68 2.91 -24.97
CA VAL A 189 49.03 3.23 -26.25
C VAL A 189 47.80 2.35 -26.47
N TRP A 190 46.80 2.89 -27.15
CA TRP A 190 45.60 2.16 -27.56
C TRP A 190 45.04 2.74 -28.86
N ASP A 191 44.24 1.94 -29.56
CA ASP A 191 43.54 2.39 -30.76
C ASP A 191 42.32 3.25 -30.35
N THR A 192 42.27 4.47 -30.86
CA THR A 192 41.19 5.43 -30.56
C THR A 192 39.87 5.02 -31.20
N THR A 193 39.83 4.12 -32.19
CA THR A 193 38.57 3.65 -32.77
C THR A 193 37.70 2.89 -31.77
N TYR A 194 38.30 2.30 -30.72
CA TYR A 194 37.57 1.66 -29.63
C TYR A 194 36.85 2.65 -28.71
N THR A 195 37.36 3.88 -28.60
CA THR A 195 36.81 4.89 -27.68
C THR A 195 35.69 5.73 -28.29
N HIS A 196 35.51 5.68 -29.63
CA HIS A 196 34.51 6.45 -30.39
C HIS A 196 33.25 5.65 -30.80
N LYS A 197 33.18 4.35 -30.48
CA LYS A 197 32.06 3.47 -30.89
C LYS A 197 31.36 2.85 -29.70
N ILE A 198 30.92 3.65 -28.73
CA ILE A 198 30.04 3.13 -27.68
C ILE A 198 28.61 3.31 -28.17
N GLN A 199 28.15 2.37 -29.02
CA GLN A 199 26.72 2.31 -29.33
C GLN A 199 25.93 2.15 -28.03
N HIS A 200 25.09 3.14 -27.76
CA HIS A 200 24.22 3.18 -26.60
C HIS A 200 23.10 2.14 -26.76
N GLU A 201 23.39 0.88 -26.44
CA GLU A 201 22.39 -0.19 -26.52
C GLU A 201 21.67 -0.32 -25.17
N LEU A 202 20.37 0.00 -25.16
CA LEU A 202 19.51 -0.20 -23.99
C LEU A 202 19.39 -1.69 -23.70
N ARG A 203 19.83 -2.12 -22.53
CA ARG A 203 19.76 -3.53 -22.13
C ARG A 203 18.41 -3.85 -21.49
N PRO A 204 17.64 -4.84 -21.98
CA PRO A 204 16.44 -5.28 -21.28
C PRO A 204 16.82 -5.95 -19.96
N VAL A 205 16.22 -5.50 -18.88
CA VAL A 205 16.45 -5.97 -17.51
C VAL A 205 15.34 -6.87 -17.03
N GLU A 206 14.10 -6.46 -17.31
CA GLU A 206 12.89 -7.17 -16.92
C GLU A 206 11.79 -6.97 -17.98
N SER A 207 10.87 -7.92 -18.12
CA SER A 207 9.71 -7.82 -19.00
C SER A 207 8.57 -8.65 -18.49
N GLY A 208 7.32 -8.21 -18.64
CA GLY A 208 6.17 -8.91 -18.08
C GLY A 208 4.83 -8.43 -18.61
N ILE A 209 3.77 -8.86 -17.93
CA ILE A 209 2.40 -8.48 -18.22
C ILE A 209 1.83 -7.86 -16.95
N GLY A 210 1.33 -6.65 -17.04
CA GLY A 210 0.80 -5.93 -15.89
C GLY A 210 -0.44 -5.12 -16.22
N THR A 211 -1.04 -4.57 -15.17
CA THR A 211 -2.15 -3.63 -15.26
C THR A 211 -1.65 -2.23 -15.01
N LEU A 212 -1.78 -1.36 -16.00
CA LEU A 212 -1.47 0.06 -15.89
C LEU A 212 -2.67 0.80 -15.31
N ILE A 213 -2.46 1.43 -14.17
CA ILE A 213 -3.46 2.12 -13.38
C ILE A 213 -3.16 3.62 -13.43
N MET A 214 -4.15 4.41 -13.87
CA MET A 214 -4.05 5.87 -13.90
C MET A 214 -4.94 6.48 -12.81
N LYS A 215 -4.35 7.26 -11.91
CA LYS A 215 -5.11 8.03 -10.91
C LYS A 215 -5.54 9.37 -11.52
N THR A 216 -6.83 9.49 -11.82
CA THR A 216 -7.48 10.67 -12.43
C THR A 216 -7.29 11.97 -11.63
N THR A 217 -6.96 11.90 -10.34
CA THR A 217 -6.74 13.08 -9.49
C THR A 217 -5.41 13.80 -9.74
N ASN A 218 -4.41 13.16 -10.36
CA ASN A 218 -3.13 13.74 -10.72
C ASN A 218 -2.65 13.10 -12.04
N GLU A 219 -2.86 13.77 -13.17
CA GLU A 219 -2.54 13.31 -14.56
C GLU A 219 -1.06 12.94 -14.82
N LYS A 220 -0.21 12.93 -13.78
CA LYS A 220 1.23 12.67 -13.87
C LYS A 220 1.67 11.37 -13.20
N TYR A 221 0.78 10.69 -12.47
CA TYR A 221 1.15 9.51 -11.69
C TYR A 221 0.46 8.27 -12.23
N PHE A 222 1.30 7.32 -12.67
CA PHE A 222 0.90 6.03 -13.19
C PHE A 222 1.44 4.95 -12.26
N ARG A 223 0.72 3.84 -12.14
CA ARG A 223 1.18 2.66 -11.40
C ARG A 223 1.03 1.45 -12.29
N LEU A 224 2.06 0.64 -12.39
CA LEU A 224 2.01 -0.63 -13.11
C LEU A 224 2.09 -1.76 -12.10
N LEU A 225 1.05 -2.60 -12.09
CA LEU A 225 0.93 -3.74 -11.19
C LEU A 225 1.08 -5.05 -11.96
N ASP A 226 2.07 -5.87 -11.62
CA ASP A 226 2.22 -7.24 -12.10
C ASP A 226 1.97 -8.20 -10.94
N ASP A 227 0.77 -8.80 -10.89
CA ASP A 227 0.36 -9.73 -9.83
C ASP A 227 1.04 -11.10 -9.94
N ASP A 228 1.40 -11.52 -11.16
CA ASP A 228 2.03 -12.82 -11.40
C ASP A 228 3.46 -12.84 -10.85
N ARG A 229 4.18 -11.72 -11.00
CA ARG A 229 5.54 -11.54 -10.49
C ARG A 229 5.61 -10.84 -9.15
N GLN A 230 4.47 -10.36 -8.65
CA GLN A 230 4.39 -9.57 -7.42
C GLN A 230 5.30 -8.34 -7.47
N LEU A 231 5.24 -7.60 -8.58
CA LEU A 231 6.02 -6.38 -8.81
C LEU A 231 5.09 -5.18 -8.95
N ASP A 232 5.53 -4.04 -8.44
CA ASP A 232 4.78 -2.80 -8.49
C ASP A 232 5.70 -1.63 -8.79
N PHE A 233 5.39 -0.91 -9.86
CA PHE A 233 6.17 0.21 -10.34
C PHE A 233 5.38 1.50 -10.27
N HIS A 234 5.95 2.49 -9.60
CA HIS A 234 5.44 3.86 -9.61
C HIS A 234 6.09 4.62 -10.75
N LEU A 235 5.27 5.24 -11.60
CA LEU A 235 5.68 5.69 -12.91
C LEU A 235 5.33 7.16 -13.12
N THR A 236 6.22 7.84 -13.84
CA THR A 236 5.99 9.19 -14.36
C THR A 236 6.13 9.17 -15.87
N LEU A 237 5.22 9.86 -16.56
CA LEU A 237 5.20 9.88 -18.01
C LEU A 237 6.47 10.55 -18.55
N GLN A 238 7.13 9.90 -19.51
CA GLN A 238 8.25 10.46 -20.25
C GLN A 238 7.78 10.88 -21.64
N PRO A 239 8.38 11.90 -22.28
CA PRO A 239 8.15 12.16 -23.69
C PRO A 239 8.36 10.89 -24.53
N PRO A 240 7.60 10.75 -25.64
CA PRO A 240 7.63 9.56 -26.48
C PRO A 240 9.06 9.27 -26.93
N CYS A 241 9.43 7.98 -26.89
CA CYS A 241 10.75 7.53 -27.31
C CYS A 241 11.01 7.80 -28.79
N ASN A 242 12.30 7.92 -29.13
CA ASN A 242 12.72 8.15 -30.51
C ASN A 242 12.46 6.86 -31.32
N PRO A 243 11.84 6.93 -32.51
CA PRO A 243 11.45 5.75 -33.29
C PRO A 243 12.65 4.90 -33.77
N ASP A 244 13.87 5.44 -33.70
CA ASP A 244 15.10 4.71 -34.00
C ASP A 244 15.56 3.76 -32.87
N GLN A 245 14.90 3.78 -31.70
CA GLN A 245 15.20 2.88 -30.59
C GLN A 245 14.45 1.55 -30.70
N GLN A 246 15.16 0.45 -30.47
CA GLN A 246 14.61 -0.90 -30.57
C GLN A 246 13.50 -1.14 -29.55
N GLY A 247 12.28 -1.45 -30.03
CA GLY A 247 11.10 -1.66 -29.20
C GLY A 247 10.14 -0.47 -29.11
N CYS A 248 10.46 0.66 -29.75
CA CYS A 248 9.58 1.83 -29.81
C CYS A 248 8.73 1.87 -31.08
N ASN A 249 7.41 1.89 -30.89
CA ASN A 249 6.42 2.01 -31.95
C ASN A 249 5.42 3.11 -31.58
N ASN A 250 4.60 3.56 -32.54
CA ASN A 250 3.57 4.59 -32.30
C ASN A 250 2.51 4.21 -31.23
N ARG A 251 2.51 2.96 -30.75
CA ARG A 251 1.61 2.43 -29.72
C ARG A 251 2.27 2.22 -28.35
N THR A 252 3.58 2.46 -28.24
CA THR A 252 4.30 2.28 -26.98
C THR A 252 4.29 3.57 -26.16
N THR A 253 4.17 3.43 -24.84
CA THR A 253 4.29 4.54 -23.89
C THR A 253 5.49 4.31 -23.00
N THR A 254 6.30 5.35 -22.84
CA THR A 254 7.54 5.32 -22.07
C THR A 254 7.37 6.02 -20.73
N PHE A 255 7.89 5.43 -19.68
CA PHE A 255 7.80 5.89 -18.31
C PHE A 255 9.15 5.87 -17.62
N LYS A 256 9.35 6.81 -16.70
CA LYS A 256 10.42 6.73 -15.70
C LYS A 256 9.91 6.05 -14.45
N ILE A 257 10.71 5.13 -13.91
CA ILE A 257 10.44 4.52 -12.61
C ILE A 257 10.87 5.50 -11.51
N VAL A 258 9.94 5.83 -10.61
CA VAL A 258 10.18 6.76 -9.52
C VAL A 258 11.26 6.20 -8.59
N GLY A 259 12.34 6.95 -8.39
CA GLY A 259 13.48 6.54 -7.56
C GLY A 259 14.57 5.75 -8.30
N GLN A 260 14.36 5.39 -9.58
CA GLN A 260 15.33 4.65 -10.40
C GLN A 260 15.54 5.36 -11.75
N SER A 261 16.32 6.44 -11.73
CA SER A 261 16.50 7.31 -12.91
C SER A 261 17.26 6.68 -14.08
N HIS A 262 18.00 5.59 -13.83
CA HIS A 262 18.73 4.83 -14.84
C HIS A 262 17.87 3.75 -15.52
N LEU A 263 16.61 3.59 -15.08
CA LEU A 263 15.69 2.62 -15.67
C LEU A 263 14.57 3.31 -16.44
N ILE A 264 14.25 2.73 -17.59
CA ILE A 264 13.19 3.21 -18.47
C ILE A 264 12.21 2.06 -18.68
N LEU A 265 10.93 2.31 -18.39
CA LEU A 265 9.87 1.33 -18.61
C LEU A 265 9.12 1.67 -19.90
N VAL A 266 9.07 0.73 -20.82
CA VAL A 266 8.27 0.81 -22.05
C VAL A 266 7.11 -0.14 -21.93
N SER A 267 5.90 0.34 -22.21
CA SER A 267 4.69 -0.49 -22.19
C SER A 267 3.84 -0.30 -23.44
N TRP A 268 3.02 -1.29 -23.75
CA TRP A 268 2.01 -1.19 -24.80
C TRP A 268 0.74 -1.95 -24.42
N PRO A 269 -0.44 -1.37 -24.71
CA PRO A 269 -1.70 -2.03 -24.43
C PRO A 269 -1.87 -3.26 -25.32
N PHE A 270 -2.43 -4.31 -24.75
CA PHE A 270 -2.85 -5.48 -25.52
C PHE A 270 -4.25 -5.89 -25.10
N ILE A 271 -5.04 -6.33 -26.06
CA ILE A 271 -6.37 -6.90 -25.80
C ILE A 271 -6.17 -8.41 -25.80
N ASP A 272 -6.22 -9.03 -24.64
CA ASP A 272 -6.40 -10.47 -24.59
C ASP A 272 -7.86 -10.79 -24.95
N LYS A 273 -8.06 -11.60 -25.98
CA LYS A 273 -9.40 -12.07 -26.37
C LYS A 273 -10.02 -12.97 -25.30
N SER A 274 -9.25 -13.43 -24.31
CA SER A 274 -9.73 -14.21 -23.16
C SER A 274 -10.35 -13.37 -22.03
N LEU A 275 -10.04 -12.06 -21.94
CA LEU A 275 -10.40 -11.18 -20.81
C LEU A 275 -11.75 -10.45 -20.95
N GLN A 276 -12.56 -10.78 -21.98
CA GLN A 276 -13.90 -10.19 -22.15
C GLN A 276 -14.97 -10.71 -21.16
N LEU A 277 -14.59 -11.51 -20.15
CA LEU A 277 -15.51 -12.07 -19.16
C LEU A 277 -15.06 -11.85 -17.72
N THR A 278 -14.75 -10.62 -17.30
CA THR A 278 -14.71 -10.29 -15.86
C THR A 278 -14.99 -8.80 -15.61
N ALA A 279 -16.21 -8.36 -15.92
CA ALA A 279 -16.83 -7.23 -15.20
C ALA A 279 -17.91 -7.71 -14.21
N GLU A 280 -18.28 -9.00 -14.24
CA GLU A 280 -19.26 -9.60 -13.33
C GLU A 280 -18.74 -10.94 -12.81
N SER A 281 -17.92 -10.92 -11.76
CA SER A 281 -17.74 -12.08 -10.85
C SER A 281 -16.71 -11.79 -9.75
N ALA A 282 -16.97 -10.75 -8.94
CA ALA A 282 -16.41 -10.69 -7.60
C ALA A 282 -17.41 -11.30 -6.61
N SER A 283 -17.49 -12.63 -6.57
CA SER A 283 -18.17 -13.36 -5.50
C SER A 283 -17.54 -14.75 -5.30
N ILE A 284 -16.72 -14.82 -4.25
CA ILE A 284 -16.45 -15.99 -3.39
C ILE A 284 -16.14 -17.31 -4.10
N LYS A 285 -14.86 -17.70 -4.09
CA LYS A 285 -14.48 -19.06 -3.67
C LYS A 285 -13.03 -19.17 -3.22
N GLU A 286 -12.90 -19.41 -1.92
CA GLU A 286 -11.74 -19.98 -1.25
C GLU A 286 -11.62 -21.48 -1.63
N LYS A 287 -10.38 -21.98 -1.75
CA LYS A 287 -9.88 -23.37 -1.89
C LYS A 287 -10.01 -24.09 -3.25
N ALA A 288 -8.89 -24.21 -3.97
CA ALA A 288 -8.02 -25.42 -4.06
C ALA A 288 -7.11 -25.39 -5.33
N PRO A 289 -6.17 -26.35 -5.49
CA PRO A 289 -4.70 -26.25 -5.39
C PRO A 289 -3.99 -25.69 -6.66
N PRO A 290 -2.67 -25.35 -6.58
CA PRO A 290 -1.97 -24.73 -7.69
C PRO A 290 -1.77 -25.74 -8.84
N ARG A 291 -2.40 -25.48 -9.98
CA ARG A 291 -1.93 -26.05 -11.25
C ARG A 291 -0.70 -25.27 -11.69
N VAL A 292 0.44 -25.85 -11.37
CA VAL A 292 1.76 -25.48 -11.90
C VAL A 292 1.75 -25.75 -13.41
N ALA A 293 1.53 -24.71 -14.20
CA ALA A 293 2.13 -24.59 -15.53
C ALA A 293 3.19 -23.49 -15.39
N MET A 294 4.37 -23.93 -14.99
CA MET A 294 5.56 -23.10 -14.81
C MET A 294 6.05 -22.70 -16.21
N GLU A 295 5.60 -21.57 -16.73
CA GLU A 295 6.44 -20.82 -17.64
C GLU A 295 7.57 -20.25 -16.77
N THR A 296 8.74 -20.85 -16.90
CA THR A 296 9.94 -20.55 -16.12
C THR A 296 10.21 -19.05 -16.16
N THR A 297 9.85 -18.35 -15.09
CA THR A 297 10.16 -16.94 -14.85
C THR A 297 11.67 -16.85 -14.69
N SER A 298 12.35 -16.39 -15.74
CA SER A 298 13.75 -15.99 -15.61
C SER A 298 13.82 -14.80 -14.66
N PRO A 299 14.60 -14.85 -13.57
CA PRO A 299 14.79 -13.70 -12.70
C PRO A 299 15.37 -12.52 -13.48
N SER A 300 15.01 -11.30 -13.10
CA SER A 300 15.56 -10.07 -13.66
C SER A 300 17.09 -10.13 -13.68
N SER A 301 17.69 -9.53 -14.70
CA SER A 301 19.15 -9.36 -14.72
C SER A 301 19.67 -8.33 -13.71
N ASP A 302 18.75 -7.63 -13.02
CA ASP A 302 19.00 -6.74 -11.88
C ASP A 302 18.18 -7.21 -10.65
N PRO A 303 18.82 -7.84 -9.66
CA PRO A 303 18.14 -8.35 -8.47
C PRO A 303 17.70 -7.25 -7.48
N ASP A 304 18.30 -6.06 -7.54
CA ASP A 304 17.92 -4.95 -6.66
C ASP A 304 16.62 -4.29 -7.13
N LEU A 305 16.38 -4.25 -8.45
CA LEU A 305 15.11 -3.84 -9.04
C LEU A 305 13.94 -4.67 -8.51
N ASP A 306 14.02 -6.00 -8.63
CA ASP A 306 12.95 -6.91 -8.22
C ASP A 306 12.66 -6.79 -6.73
N LYS A 307 13.70 -6.67 -5.90
CA LYS A 307 13.56 -6.52 -4.46
C LYS A 307 12.84 -5.22 -4.09
N LEU A 308 13.16 -4.11 -4.77
CA LEU A 308 12.50 -2.83 -4.51
C LEU A 308 11.04 -2.85 -4.98
N ALA A 309 10.79 -3.33 -6.20
CA ALA A 309 9.45 -3.41 -6.78
C ALA A 309 8.56 -4.40 -6.01
N ASN A 310 9.10 -5.51 -5.51
CA ASN A 310 8.36 -6.45 -4.66
C ASN A 310 8.04 -5.86 -3.28
N LYS A 311 8.98 -5.14 -2.67
CA LYS A 311 8.71 -4.41 -1.42
C LYS A 311 7.58 -3.40 -1.62
N GLN A 312 7.59 -2.67 -2.74
CA GLN A 312 6.53 -1.74 -3.11
C GLN A 312 5.19 -2.47 -3.27
N TYR A 313 5.19 -3.61 -3.97
CA TYR A 313 4.01 -4.46 -4.15
C TYR A 313 3.37 -4.86 -2.82
N ILE A 314 4.16 -5.40 -1.89
CA ILE A 314 3.63 -5.86 -0.59
C ILE A 314 3.03 -4.69 0.19
N GLN A 315 3.71 -3.55 0.23
CA GLN A 315 3.26 -2.37 0.96
C GLN A 315 1.96 -1.81 0.37
N ASP A 316 1.91 -1.61 -0.94
CA ASP A 316 0.75 -0.99 -1.57
C ASP A 316 -0.45 -1.94 -1.60
N ARG A 317 -0.24 -3.26 -1.73
CA ARG A 317 -1.34 -4.23 -1.64
C ARG A 317 -1.96 -4.26 -0.25
N ALA A 318 -1.16 -4.09 0.81
CA ALA A 318 -1.70 -3.95 2.16
C ALA A 318 -2.50 -2.65 2.30
N ILE A 319 -1.95 -1.53 1.85
CA ILE A 319 -2.61 -0.22 1.89
C ILE A 319 -3.91 -0.20 1.08
N ASP A 320 -3.93 -0.79 -0.11
CA ASP A 320 -5.13 -0.85 -0.95
C ASP A 320 -6.25 -1.67 -0.29
N ARG A 321 -5.90 -2.79 0.35
CA ARG A 321 -6.86 -3.61 1.11
C ARG A 321 -7.41 -2.87 2.31
N ASP A 322 -6.55 -2.19 3.07
CA ASP A 322 -6.98 -1.42 4.25
C ASP A 322 -7.86 -0.24 3.85
N ASN A 323 -7.49 0.46 2.76
CA ASN A 323 -8.30 1.55 2.22
C ASN A 323 -9.67 1.07 1.74
N GLU A 324 -9.74 -0.08 1.07
CA GLU A 324 -11.01 -0.64 0.63
C GLU A 324 -11.87 -1.08 1.82
N LEU A 325 -11.27 -1.74 2.81
CA LEU A 325 -11.96 -2.10 4.04
C LEU A 325 -12.49 -0.86 4.77
N ALA A 326 -11.70 0.21 4.85
CA ALA A 326 -12.12 1.46 5.46
C ALA A 326 -13.31 2.09 4.73
N ARG A 327 -13.35 2.06 3.39
CA ARG A 327 -14.50 2.52 2.61
C ARG A 327 -15.74 1.67 2.89
N ILE A 328 -15.60 0.35 2.91
CA ILE A 328 -16.71 -0.57 3.21
C ILE A 328 -17.24 -0.30 4.63
N LEU A 329 -16.36 -0.13 5.63
CA LEU A 329 -16.77 0.19 6.99
C LEU A 329 -17.52 1.52 7.09
N GLN A 330 -17.08 2.55 6.36
CA GLN A 330 -17.79 3.83 6.29
C GLN A 330 -19.19 3.67 5.69
N THR A 331 -19.35 2.87 4.63
CA THR A 331 -20.66 2.55 4.05
C THR A 331 -21.55 1.84 5.07
N ILE A 332 -21.04 0.79 5.72
CA ILE A 332 -21.79 0.04 6.74
C ILE A 332 -22.18 0.94 7.92
N GLU A 333 -21.29 1.81 8.38
CA GLU A 333 -21.61 2.74 9.46
C GLU A 333 -22.73 3.69 9.07
N CYS A 334 -22.75 4.16 7.82
CA CYS A 334 -23.87 4.95 7.33
C CYS A 334 -25.18 4.16 7.33
N ASP A 335 -25.18 2.93 6.81
CA ASP A 335 -26.38 2.08 6.78
C ASP A 335 -26.91 1.82 8.20
N ILE A 336 -26.03 1.60 9.17
CA ILE A 336 -26.39 1.45 10.59
C ILE A 336 -27.03 2.74 11.13
N ARG A 337 -26.48 3.91 10.80
CA ARG A 337 -27.03 5.20 11.23
C ARG A 337 -28.43 5.42 10.65
N LYS A 338 -28.61 5.14 9.36
CA LYS A 338 -29.91 5.22 8.68
C LYS A 338 -30.93 4.25 9.30
N ALA A 339 -30.56 3.00 9.54
CA ALA A 339 -31.45 2.03 10.17
C ALA A 339 -31.81 2.42 11.62
N ARG A 340 -30.87 3.00 12.38
CA ARG A 340 -31.13 3.51 13.73
C ARG A 340 -32.10 4.69 13.70
N HIS A 341 -31.96 5.59 12.72
CA HIS A 341 -32.88 6.71 12.48
C HIS A 341 -34.30 6.20 12.20
N GLU A 342 -34.48 5.38 11.17
CA GLU A 342 -35.78 4.84 10.78
C GLU A 342 -36.46 4.13 11.96
N ARG A 343 -35.69 3.34 12.73
CA ARG A 343 -36.18 2.70 13.95
C ARG A 343 -36.64 3.71 15.01
N ALA A 344 -35.91 4.80 15.21
CA ALA A 344 -36.27 5.83 16.17
C ALA A 344 -37.57 6.55 15.77
N ILE A 345 -37.75 6.88 14.50
CA ILE A 345 -38.98 7.49 13.97
C ILE A 345 -40.18 6.55 14.11
N ILE A 346 -40.06 5.29 13.68
CA ILE A 346 -41.14 4.29 13.82
C ILE A 346 -41.51 4.13 15.29
N THR A 347 -40.52 4.03 16.18
CA THR A 347 -40.79 3.93 17.62
C THR A 347 -41.49 5.18 18.15
N ALA A 348 -41.09 6.38 17.70
CA ALA A 348 -41.67 7.64 18.14
C ALA A 348 -43.13 7.84 17.70
N GLN A 349 -43.58 7.19 16.63
CA GLN A 349 -44.99 7.18 16.22
C GLN A 349 -45.88 6.43 17.22
N TYR A 350 -45.35 5.40 17.89
CA TYR A 350 -46.11 4.60 18.87
C TYR A 350 -45.86 5.05 20.32
N ASN A 351 -44.61 5.30 20.69
CA ASN A 351 -44.21 5.73 22.02
C ASN A 351 -42.97 6.64 21.94
N GLY A 352 -43.21 7.95 22.06
CA GLY A 352 -42.18 8.99 22.03
C GLY A 352 -41.15 8.91 23.16
N TRP A 353 -41.52 8.40 24.33
CA TRP A 353 -40.63 8.24 25.48
C TRP A 353 -39.64 7.09 25.27
N LEU A 354 -40.15 5.96 24.78
CA LEU A 354 -39.32 4.81 24.43
C LEU A 354 -38.33 5.16 23.32
N ALA A 355 -38.78 5.89 22.30
CA ALA A 355 -37.92 6.38 21.22
C ALA A 355 -36.80 7.28 21.75
N ALA A 356 -37.11 8.21 22.67
CA ALA A 356 -36.12 9.06 23.32
C ALA A 356 -35.10 8.23 24.13
N SER A 357 -35.55 7.19 24.84
CA SER A 357 -34.66 6.27 25.57
C SER A 357 -33.75 5.48 24.62
N LEU A 358 -34.22 5.06 23.44
CA LEU A 358 -33.40 4.37 22.44
C LEU A 358 -32.26 5.25 21.90
N LEU A 359 -32.52 6.56 21.77
CA LEU A 359 -31.52 7.55 21.39
C LEU A 359 -30.68 8.06 22.59
N LYS A 360 -30.90 7.51 23.80
CA LYS A 360 -30.23 7.93 25.04
C LYS A 360 -30.37 9.43 25.33
N LEU A 361 -31.52 10.00 25.00
CA LEU A 361 -31.82 11.39 25.32
C LEU A 361 -31.97 11.58 26.85
N PRO A 362 -31.85 12.83 27.35
CA PRO A 362 -32.04 13.13 28.76
C PRO A 362 -33.37 12.61 29.31
N ARG A 363 -33.42 12.39 30.64
CA ARG A 363 -34.66 12.02 31.31
C ARG A 363 -35.74 13.08 31.10
N CYS A 364 -36.98 12.63 30.98
CA CYS A 364 -38.12 13.47 30.65
C CYS A 364 -38.00 14.19 29.30
N THR A 365 -37.40 13.52 28.31
CA THR A 365 -37.48 13.89 26.90
C THR A 365 -38.41 12.92 26.15
N LYS A 366 -39.30 13.47 25.32
CA LYS A 366 -40.23 12.76 24.46
C LYS A 366 -39.99 13.14 23.01
N LEU A 367 -40.03 12.18 22.10
CA LEU A 367 -40.01 12.43 20.66
C LEU A 367 -41.42 12.41 20.09
N GLN A 368 -41.76 13.41 19.29
CA GLN A 368 -43.00 13.43 18.54
C GLN A 368 -42.69 13.36 17.04
N ALA A 369 -43.00 12.24 16.42
CA ALA A 369 -42.72 12.00 15.01
C ALA A 369 -43.66 12.79 14.09
N PHE A 370 -43.10 13.38 13.04
CA PHE A 370 -43.79 14.05 11.93
C PHE A 370 -43.12 13.64 10.61
N GLY A 371 -43.73 12.67 9.92
CA GLY A 371 -43.14 12.09 8.70
C GLY A 371 -41.78 11.45 8.98
N GLN A 372 -40.73 11.93 8.31
CA GLN A 372 -39.34 11.48 8.47
C GLN A 372 -38.54 12.24 9.56
N THR A 373 -39.17 13.18 10.26
CA THR A 373 -38.53 13.99 11.30
C THR A 373 -39.21 13.79 12.65
N ALA A 374 -38.56 14.19 13.74
CA ALA A 374 -39.18 14.18 15.07
C ALA A 374 -38.87 15.47 15.84
N VAL A 375 -39.88 16.03 16.48
CA VAL A 375 -39.72 17.14 17.43
C VAL A 375 -39.28 16.58 18.77
N VAL A 376 -38.26 17.20 19.37
CA VAL A 376 -37.81 16.89 20.73
C VAL A 376 -38.56 17.77 21.71
N ILE A 377 -39.28 17.13 22.63
CA ILE A 377 -40.03 17.79 23.69
C ILE A 377 -39.38 17.44 25.02
N GLN A 378 -39.09 18.46 25.83
CA GLN A 378 -38.60 18.28 27.19
C GLN A 378 -39.68 18.64 28.20
N CYS A 379 -39.94 17.73 29.12
CA CYS A 379 -40.89 17.88 30.21
C CYS A 379 -40.16 18.00 31.56
N LYS A 380 -40.86 18.49 32.57
CA LYS A 380 -40.29 18.66 33.91
C LYS A 380 -40.27 17.33 34.66
N ALA A 381 -39.12 16.97 35.21
CA ALA A 381 -39.02 15.82 36.09
C ALA A 381 -39.65 16.13 37.47
N VAL A 382 -40.55 15.27 37.93
CA VAL A 382 -41.25 15.39 39.21
C VAL A 382 -41.08 14.10 40.00
N ASN A 383 -40.69 14.23 41.27
CA ASN A 383 -40.70 13.09 42.18
C ASN A 383 -42.12 12.90 42.72
N ALA A 384 -42.81 11.87 42.24
CA ALA A 384 -44.16 11.56 42.62
C ALA A 384 -44.19 10.39 43.62
N THR A 385 -45.04 10.54 44.64
CA THR A 385 -45.31 9.50 45.64
C THR A 385 -46.73 9.01 45.43
N PHE A 386 -46.88 7.90 44.71
CA PHE A 386 -48.17 7.33 44.35
C PHE A 386 -48.77 6.55 45.52
N GLU A 387 -49.93 7.02 45.99
CA GLU A 387 -50.82 6.26 46.85
C GLU A 387 -51.60 5.24 46.02
N THR A 388 -52.17 4.24 46.69
CA THR A 388 -53.01 3.24 46.00
C THR A 388 -54.47 3.43 46.40
N VAL A 389 -55.33 3.64 45.40
CA VAL A 389 -56.78 3.69 45.56
C VAL A 389 -57.39 2.42 45.01
N ILE A 390 -58.14 1.69 45.82
CA ILE A 390 -58.88 0.51 45.37
C ILE A 390 -60.17 0.97 44.72
N THR A 391 -60.31 0.67 43.43
CA THR A 391 -61.52 0.94 42.63
C THR A 391 -62.18 -0.38 42.22
N PRO A 392 -63.39 -0.37 41.64
CA PRO A 392 -64.02 -1.60 41.14
C PRO A 392 -63.18 -2.36 40.09
N CYS A 393 -62.29 -1.66 39.37
CA CYS A 393 -61.39 -2.25 38.39
C CYS A 393 -60.02 -2.65 38.98
N GLY A 394 -59.88 -2.61 40.30
CA GLY A 394 -58.66 -2.98 41.02
C GLY A 394 -57.85 -1.79 41.54
N PRO A 395 -56.63 -2.06 42.06
CA PRO A 395 -55.72 -1.06 42.61
C PRO A 395 -55.24 -0.06 41.55
N GLN A 396 -55.42 1.23 41.80
CA GLN A 396 -54.98 2.33 40.93
C GLN A 396 -53.94 3.19 41.63
N PRO A 397 -52.83 3.55 40.96
CA PRO A 397 -51.88 4.52 41.48
C PRO A 397 -52.47 5.93 41.39
N LYS A 398 -52.37 6.71 42.46
CA LYS A 398 -52.87 8.09 42.52
C LYS A 398 -51.83 9.00 43.14
N PHE A 399 -51.55 10.12 42.49
CA PHE A 399 -50.70 11.19 42.99
C PHE A 399 -51.48 12.50 42.87
N ASN A 400 -51.93 13.07 43.99
CA ASN A 400 -52.88 14.19 44.00
C ASN A 400 -54.12 13.88 43.15
N ASN A 401 -54.43 14.70 42.14
CA ASN A 401 -55.51 14.47 41.18
C ASN A 401 -55.06 13.81 39.87
N TYR A 402 -53.86 13.22 39.86
CA TYR A 402 -53.22 12.62 38.71
C TYR A 402 -52.93 11.13 38.92
N THR A 403 -52.68 10.42 37.82
CA THR A 403 -52.16 9.05 37.74
C THR A 403 -51.03 9.01 36.72
N ILE A 404 -50.24 7.94 36.73
CA ILE A 404 -49.28 7.66 35.67
C ILE A 404 -50.02 7.19 34.40
N ASN A 405 -49.62 7.73 33.25
CA ASN A 405 -50.13 7.38 31.92
C ASN A 405 -49.72 5.95 31.53
N LEU A 406 -50.41 5.37 30.54
CA LEU A 406 -50.13 4.03 30.03
C LEU A 406 -48.71 3.87 29.46
N ASP A 407 -48.11 4.98 28.98
CA ASP A 407 -46.70 5.03 28.55
C ASP A 407 -45.70 4.84 29.70
N GLY A 408 -46.15 5.00 30.95
CA GLY A 408 -45.36 4.82 32.17
C GLY A 408 -44.48 6.01 32.56
N TRP A 409 -44.53 7.13 31.83
CA TRP A 409 -43.67 8.28 32.08
C TRP A 409 -44.45 9.56 32.43
N GLU A 410 -45.58 9.80 31.77
CA GLU A 410 -46.30 11.08 31.82
C GLU A 410 -47.40 11.09 32.90
N LEU A 411 -47.60 12.21 33.59
CA LEU A 411 -48.74 12.39 34.49
C LEU A 411 -50.01 12.77 33.71
N VAL A 412 -51.11 12.07 33.97
CA VAL A 412 -52.44 12.35 33.39
C VAL A 412 -53.50 12.47 34.48
N LYS A 413 -54.63 13.11 34.18
CA LYS A 413 -55.71 13.28 35.16
C LYS A 413 -56.23 11.92 35.64
N PHE A 414 -56.39 11.78 36.96
CA PHE A 414 -56.88 10.55 37.55
C PHE A 414 -58.31 10.25 37.10
N SER A 415 -58.54 9.03 36.63
CA SER A 415 -59.86 8.47 36.38
C SER A 415 -59.98 7.13 37.11
N PRO A 416 -61.14 6.86 37.75
CA PRO A 416 -61.45 5.50 38.18
C PRO A 416 -61.32 4.54 36.99
N CYS A 417 -60.75 3.35 37.21
CA CYS A 417 -60.56 2.33 36.18
C CYS A 417 -59.62 2.71 35.00
N TYR A 418 -58.65 3.61 35.22
CA TYR A 418 -57.66 3.94 34.18
C TYR A 418 -56.74 2.75 33.81
N TRP A 419 -56.25 2.02 34.81
CA TRP A 419 -55.50 0.77 34.62
C TRP A 419 -56.42 -0.44 34.81
N THR A 420 -56.66 -1.23 33.77
CA THR A 420 -57.61 -2.35 33.82
C THR A 420 -56.96 -3.73 33.91
N ASN A 421 -55.69 -3.85 33.53
CA ASN A 421 -55.01 -5.13 33.36
C ASN A 421 -54.29 -5.64 34.62
N GLY A 422 -54.46 -4.98 35.77
CA GLY A 422 -53.79 -5.34 37.04
C GLY A 422 -52.28 -5.09 37.10
N PHE A 423 -51.69 -4.63 36.00
CA PHE A 423 -50.31 -4.17 35.90
C PHE A 423 -50.27 -2.67 35.63
N VAL A 424 -49.28 -1.99 36.20
CA VAL A 424 -49.01 -0.57 35.99
C VAL A 424 -47.60 -0.43 35.44
N ASN A 425 -47.43 0.39 34.41
CA ASN A 425 -46.11 0.75 33.89
C ASN A 425 -45.56 1.95 34.66
N PHE A 426 -44.34 1.82 35.22
CA PHE A 426 -43.58 2.95 35.75
C PHE A 426 -42.20 2.95 35.10
N ASN A 427 -41.91 3.97 34.29
CA ASN A 427 -40.65 4.17 33.58
C ASN A 427 -40.21 2.93 32.78
N ASP A 428 -41.09 2.47 31.87
CA ASP A 428 -40.94 1.28 31.02
C ASP A 428 -40.76 -0.05 31.76
N LYS A 429 -41.19 -0.12 33.02
CA LYS A 429 -41.11 -1.33 33.85
C LYS A 429 -42.50 -1.69 34.36
N PRO A 430 -42.94 -2.96 34.21
CA PRO A 430 -44.22 -3.39 34.73
C PRO A 430 -44.15 -3.60 36.25
N TYR A 431 -45.18 -3.14 36.96
CA TYR A 431 -45.38 -3.33 38.40
C TYR A 431 -46.73 -3.98 38.64
N VAL A 432 -46.79 -4.80 39.68
CA VAL A 432 -48.04 -5.39 40.19
C VAL A 432 -48.22 -5.01 41.65
N PHE A 433 -49.47 -4.80 42.05
CA PHE A 433 -49.79 -4.53 43.43
C PHE A 433 -49.79 -5.83 44.25
N ARG A 434 -48.82 -5.98 45.17
CA ARG A 434 -48.68 -7.14 46.06
C ARG A 434 -48.17 -6.71 47.44
N ASN A 435 -48.71 -7.31 48.50
CA ASN A 435 -48.37 -6.98 49.89
C ASN A 435 -48.51 -5.48 50.19
N ASN A 436 -49.64 -4.89 49.81
CA ASN A 436 -49.97 -3.49 50.06
C ASN A 436 -48.98 -2.48 49.43
N THR A 437 -48.25 -2.84 48.38
CA THR A 437 -47.35 -1.94 47.66
C THR A 437 -47.15 -2.37 46.20
N TRP A 438 -46.62 -1.47 45.37
CA TRP A 438 -46.25 -1.75 43.99
C TRP A 438 -44.90 -2.46 43.93
N LYS A 439 -44.85 -3.66 43.37
CA LYS A 439 -43.62 -4.44 43.19
C LYS A 439 -43.32 -4.64 41.71
N ARG A 440 -42.08 -4.38 41.32
CA ARG A 440 -41.60 -4.60 39.95
C ARG A 440 -41.70 -6.08 39.59
N ILE A 441 -42.13 -6.36 38.37
CA ILE A 441 -42.04 -7.69 37.78
C ILE A 441 -40.83 -7.72 36.87
N ASP A 442 -39.96 -8.69 37.10
CA ASP A 442 -38.89 -8.99 36.17
C ASP A 442 -39.38 -9.97 35.10
N PRO A 443 -39.05 -9.74 33.82
CA PRO A 443 -39.37 -10.69 32.76
C PRO A 443 -38.63 -12.00 33.03
N ASN A 444 -39.37 -13.11 33.00
CA ASN A 444 -38.86 -14.46 33.22
C ASN A 444 -38.71 -15.28 31.92
N ILE A 445 -39.19 -14.74 30.79
CA ILE A 445 -39.03 -15.31 29.46
C ILE A 445 -37.97 -14.50 28.72
N VAL A 446 -36.83 -15.12 28.45
CA VAL A 446 -35.78 -14.53 27.61
C VAL A 446 -36.04 -14.94 26.17
N LEU A 447 -36.36 -13.96 25.32
CA LEU A 447 -36.54 -14.18 23.88
C LEU A 447 -35.17 -14.26 23.19
N SER A 448 -34.37 -15.30 23.48
CA SER A 448 -33.00 -15.44 22.94
C SER A 448 -32.92 -16.07 21.54
N ARG A 449 -33.99 -16.69 21.04
CA ARG A 449 -33.95 -17.48 19.79
C ARG A 449 -34.76 -16.94 18.61
N ILE A 450 -35.65 -15.98 18.81
CA ILE A 450 -36.53 -15.50 17.73
C ILE A 450 -35.84 -14.41 16.89
N THR A 451 -34.92 -13.64 17.47
CA THR A 451 -34.13 -12.64 16.73
C THR A 451 -33.11 -13.27 15.78
N GLU A 452 -32.53 -14.44 16.09
CA GLU A 452 -31.67 -15.17 15.15
C GLU A 452 -32.47 -15.84 14.02
N CYS A 453 -33.65 -16.40 14.32
CA CYS A 453 -34.50 -17.03 13.29
C CYS A 453 -35.18 -16.01 12.37
N LEU A 454 -35.64 -14.87 12.89
CA LEU A 454 -36.22 -13.82 12.05
C LEU A 454 -35.16 -13.18 11.15
N ASN A 455 -33.91 -12.98 11.61
CA ASN A 455 -32.86 -12.51 10.70
C ASN A 455 -32.53 -13.54 9.61
N ARG A 456 -32.54 -14.85 9.92
CA ARG A 456 -32.24 -15.90 8.93
C ARG A 456 -33.35 -16.09 7.90
N GLU A 457 -34.62 -15.99 8.29
CA GLU A 457 -35.75 -16.04 7.36
C GLU A 457 -36.02 -14.72 6.64
N PHE A 458 -35.79 -13.56 7.26
CA PHE A 458 -35.94 -12.26 6.61
C PHE A 458 -34.84 -12.03 5.57
N ILE A 459 -33.59 -12.42 5.86
CA ILE A 459 -32.52 -12.47 4.85
C ILE A 459 -32.84 -13.49 3.75
N ARG A 460 -33.37 -14.68 4.10
CA ARG A 460 -33.81 -15.66 3.07
C ARG A 460 -35.04 -15.23 2.26
N LYS A 461 -35.92 -14.36 2.77
CA LYS A 461 -37.16 -13.96 2.09
C LYS A 461 -37.08 -12.60 1.40
N LEU A 462 -36.17 -11.70 1.78
CA LEU A 462 -35.95 -10.43 1.06
C LEU A 462 -34.73 -10.45 0.13
N VAL A 463 -33.66 -11.20 0.44
CA VAL A 463 -32.45 -11.21 -0.39
C VAL A 463 -32.52 -12.25 -1.51
N LEU A 464 -33.26 -13.34 -1.33
CA LEU A 464 -33.36 -14.39 -2.35
C LEU A 464 -34.32 -14.08 -3.52
N PRO A 465 -35.42 -13.32 -3.39
CA PRO A 465 -36.25 -12.98 -4.55
C PRO A 465 -35.60 -11.92 -5.46
N LEU A 466 -34.79 -11.01 -4.90
CA LEU A 466 -34.08 -9.99 -5.69
C LEU A 466 -32.89 -10.55 -6.49
N VAL A 467 -32.42 -11.76 -6.16
CA VAL A 467 -31.37 -12.45 -6.92
C VAL A 467 -31.95 -13.40 -7.98
N LEU A 468 -33.25 -13.74 -7.92
CA LEU A 468 -33.89 -14.62 -8.92
C LEU A 468 -34.72 -13.91 -9.99
N GLU A 469 -35.11 -12.64 -9.81
CA GLU A 469 -35.85 -11.91 -10.86
C GLU A 469 -34.97 -11.20 -11.91
N LEU A 470 -33.63 -11.22 -11.76
CA LEU A 470 -32.70 -10.69 -12.77
C LEU A 470 -32.02 -11.77 -13.64
N VAL A 471 -32.38 -13.05 -13.49
CA VAL A 471 -31.77 -14.16 -14.26
C VAL A 471 -32.78 -14.87 -15.21
N PHE A 472 -34.04 -14.44 -15.27
CA PHE A 472 -35.05 -15.07 -16.16
C PHE A 472 -35.86 -14.07 -17.00
N CYS A 473 -35.22 -13.04 -17.57
CA CYS A 473 -35.85 -12.21 -18.60
C CYS A 473 -34.98 -11.97 -19.86
N GLU A 474 -33.98 -12.81 -20.11
CA GLU A 474 -33.31 -12.90 -21.40
C GLU A 474 -33.03 -14.37 -21.71
N HIS A 475 -34.00 -15.07 -22.32
CA HIS A 475 -33.85 -16.25 -23.19
C HIS A 475 -35.19 -16.98 -23.22
N PHE A 476 -36.16 -16.53 -24.02
CA PHE A 476 -37.15 -17.39 -24.68
C PHE A 476 -37.96 -16.57 -25.69
N LEU A 477 -37.33 -16.25 -26.83
CA LEU A 477 -38.01 -16.00 -28.10
C LEU A 477 -37.27 -16.81 -29.17
N CYS A 478 -38.05 -17.53 -29.98
CA CYS A 478 -37.68 -18.46 -31.07
C CYS A 478 -37.14 -19.82 -30.56
N VAL A 479 -37.69 -21.01 -30.89
CA VAL A 479 -38.23 -21.50 -32.17
C VAL A 479 -39.29 -22.61 -31.93
N SER A 480 -40.29 -22.62 -32.80
CA SER A 480 -41.36 -23.60 -33.04
C SER A 480 -40.93 -25.05 -33.31
N SER A 481 -41.76 -26.03 -32.95
CA SER A 481 -42.36 -27.04 -33.86
C SER A 481 -42.78 -28.33 -33.13
N SER A 482 -44.09 -28.52 -32.97
CA SER A 482 -44.87 -29.75 -33.22
C SER A 482 -46.25 -29.60 -32.61
#